data_AF-A0A5K1HHA4-F1
#
_entry.id   AF-A0A5K1HHA4-F1
#
_cell.length_a   1.000
_cell.length_b   1.000
_cell.length_c   1.000
_cell.angle_alpha   90.00
_cell.angle_beta   90.00
_cell.angle_gamma   90.00
#
_symmetry.space_group_name_H-M   'P 1'
#
loop_
_entity.id
_entity.type
_entity.pdbx_description
1 polymer ?
#
loop_
_entity_poly.entity_id
_entity_poly.type
_entity_poly.pdbx_seq_one_letter_code
_entity_poly.pdbx_strand_id
1 'polypeptide(L)'
;MILSVSSSPALVSGLMVVRAKNPVHPVSFPIPVFRNTSGLLLLLGLDFSAMISPVVHIGAIAASFLFVVMMFNIQIAEIHEEVLRYLPVSGLIGLILWWEMFFILDNETIPLLPTHGNTTSLIYMVHAGK
;
A
#
# COMPACT_ATOMS: atom_id res chain seq x y z
N MET A 1 -10.52 -10.50 -16.57
CA MET A 1 -11.27 -9.37 -17.18
C MET A 1 -12.06 -8.58 -16.16
N ILE A 2 -12.93 -9.20 -15.34
CA ILE A 2 -13.74 -8.45 -14.36
C ILE A 2 -12.90 -7.80 -13.24
N LEU A 3 -11.81 -8.44 -12.82
CA LEU A 3 -10.86 -7.90 -11.82
C LEU A 3 -10.16 -6.62 -12.28
N SER A 4 -9.72 -6.56 -13.55
CA SER A 4 -9.05 -5.38 -14.11
C SER A 4 -10.01 -4.20 -14.25
N VAL A 5 -11.27 -4.47 -14.58
CA VAL A 5 -12.34 -3.45 -14.66
C VAL A 5 -12.63 -2.84 -13.28
N SER A 6 -12.63 -3.65 -12.21
CA SER A 6 -12.85 -3.15 -10.84
C SER A 6 -11.63 -2.42 -10.26
N SER A 7 -10.41 -2.73 -10.70
CA SER A 7 -9.18 -2.13 -10.17
C SER A 7 -8.91 -0.72 -10.74
N SER A 8 -9.20 -0.49 -12.03
CA SER A 8 -8.93 0.79 -12.69
C SER A 8 -9.57 2.01 -11.97
N PRO A 9 -10.86 2.00 -11.60
CA PRO A 9 -11.48 3.10 -10.85
C PRO A 9 -10.89 3.31 -9.45
N ALA A 10 -10.44 2.24 -8.79
CA ALA A 10 -9.82 2.34 -7.47
C ALA A 10 -8.47 3.09 -7.54
N LEU A 11 -7.66 2.81 -8.56
CA LEU A 11 -6.39 3.50 -8.79
C LEU A 11 -6.59 4.98 -9.14
N VAL A 12 -7.54 5.27 -10.03
CA VAL A 12 -7.86 6.66 -10.42
C VAL A 12 -8.34 7.46 -9.21
N SER A 13 -9.22 6.88 -8.39
CA SER A 13 -9.72 7.55 -7.20
C SER A 13 -8.63 7.75 -6.13
N GLY A 14 -7.75 6.77 -5.93
CA GLY A 14 -6.60 6.90 -5.03
C GLY A 14 -5.63 8.01 -5.45
N LEU A 15 -5.35 8.15 -6.75
CA LEU A 15 -4.55 9.27 -7.27
C LEU A 15 -5.23 10.62 -7.04
N MET A 16 -6.56 10.67 -7.11
CA MET A 16 -7.33 11.89 -6.89
C MET A 16 -7.37 12.31 -5.41
N VAL A 17 -7.28 11.35 -4.46
CA VAL A 17 -7.11 11.63 -3.03
C VAL A 17 -5.85 12.48 -2.78
N VAL A 18 -4.73 12.11 -3.39
CA VAL A 18 -3.43 12.77 -3.15
C VAL A 18 -3.32 14.12 -3.85
N ARG A 19 -3.95 14.28 -5.02
CA ARG A 19 -3.84 15.50 -5.83
C ARG A 19 -4.78 16.63 -5.42
N ALA A 20 -5.84 16.35 -4.66
CA ALA A 20 -6.87 17.34 -4.41
C ALA A 20 -6.39 18.42 -3.41
N LYS A 21 -6.36 19.68 -3.88
CA LYS A 21 -5.89 20.84 -3.10
C LYS A 21 -6.87 21.30 -2.03
N ASN A 22 -8.17 21.03 -2.22
CA ASN A 22 -9.20 21.40 -1.28
C ASN A 22 -9.51 20.21 -0.35
N PRO A 23 -9.48 20.39 0.98
CA PRO A 23 -9.49 19.29 1.95
C PRO A 23 -10.76 18.45 1.97
N VAL A 24 -11.90 18.98 1.50
CA VAL A 24 -13.14 18.18 1.45
C VAL A 24 -13.14 17.14 0.33
N HIS A 25 -12.31 17.34 -0.70
CA HIS A 25 -12.26 16.43 -1.85
C HIS A 25 -11.53 15.13 -1.53
N PRO A 26 -10.29 15.11 -0.97
CA PRO A 26 -9.57 13.90 -0.58
C PRO A 26 -10.37 12.96 0.33
N VAL A 27 -11.27 13.49 1.15
CA VAL A 27 -12.04 12.72 2.13
C VAL A 27 -13.20 11.93 1.51
N SER A 28 -13.72 12.36 0.35
CA SER A 28 -14.84 11.69 -0.32
C SER A 28 -14.39 10.61 -1.31
N PHE A 29 -13.20 10.73 -1.89
CA PHE A 29 -12.61 9.75 -2.82
C PHE A 29 -12.30 8.35 -2.25
N PRO A 30 -12.14 8.11 -0.94
CA PRO A 30 -12.01 6.76 -0.38
C PRO A 30 -13.28 5.93 -0.55
N ILE A 31 -14.47 6.54 -0.61
CA ILE A 31 -15.76 5.85 -0.75
C ILE A 31 -15.79 4.97 -2.02
N PRO A 32 -15.54 5.50 -3.24
CA PRO A 32 -15.46 4.67 -4.43
C PRO A 32 -14.28 3.69 -4.41
N VAL A 33 -13.15 4.00 -3.74
CA VAL A 33 -12.03 3.03 -3.60
C VAL A 33 -12.49 1.79 -2.83
N PHE A 34 -13.06 1.97 -1.63
CA PHE A 34 -13.50 0.85 -0.79
C PHE A 34 -14.65 0.05 -1.42
N ARG A 35 -15.54 0.70 -2.17
CA ARG A 35 -16.58 0.00 -2.93
C ARG A 35 -15.97 -0.94 -3.98
N ASN A 36 -14.98 -0.47 -4.74
CA ASN A 36 -14.29 -1.29 -5.73
C ASN A 36 -13.44 -2.40 -5.07
N THR A 37 -12.82 -2.10 -3.93
CA THR A 37 -12.07 -3.10 -3.14
C THR A 37 -12.98 -4.19 -2.56
N SER A 38 -14.17 -3.84 -2.04
CA SER A 38 -15.18 -4.82 -1.60
C SER A 38 -15.65 -5.71 -2.75
N GLY A 39 -15.85 -5.14 -3.95
CA GLY A 39 -16.13 -5.91 -5.15
C GLY A 39 -15.00 -6.88 -5.53
N LEU A 40 -13.75 -6.45 -5.41
CA LEU A 40 -12.57 -7.31 -5.60
C LEU A 40 -12.49 -8.43 -4.57
N LEU A 41 -12.75 -8.14 -3.28
CA LEU A 41 -12.79 -9.13 -2.19
C LEU A 41 -13.87 -10.18 -2.44
N LEU A 42 -15.05 -9.77 -2.92
CA LEU A 42 -16.15 -10.68 -3.23
C LEU A 42 -15.82 -11.60 -4.42
N LEU A 43 -15.15 -11.07 -5.45
CA LEU A 43 -14.65 -11.88 -6.58
C LEU A 43 -13.54 -12.85 -6.19
N LEU A 44 -12.79 -12.55 -5.14
CA LEU A 44 -11.72 -13.39 -4.61
C LEU A 44 -12.25 -14.46 -3.62
N GLY A 45 -13.56 -14.48 -3.35
CA GLY A 45 -14.20 -15.44 -2.42
C GLY A 45 -14.06 -15.08 -0.94
N LEU A 46 -13.72 -13.84 -0.61
CA LEU A 46 -13.62 -13.35 0.78
C LEU A 46 -14.96 -12.75 1.25
N ASP A 47 -15.93 -13.61 1.56
CA ASP A 47 -17.31 -13.19 1.89
C ASP A 47 -17.41 -12.29 3.12
N PHE A 48 -16.78 -12.69 4.24
CA PHE A 48 -16.84 -11.93 5.48
C PHE A 48 -16.16 -10.55 5.34
N SER A 49 -14.97 -10.54 4.75
CA SER A 49 -14.20 -9.31 4.54
C SER A 49 -14.87 -8.36 3.55
N ALA A 50 -15.55 -8.90 2.52
CA ALA A 50 -16.28 -8.10 1.54
C ALA A 50 -17.50 -7.39 2.14
N MET A 51 -18.20 -8.05 3.07
CA MET A 51 -19.36 -7.49 3.77
C MET A 51 -18.99 -6.44 4.82
N ILE A 52 -17.91 -6.67 5.59
CA ILE A 52 -17.49 -5.75 6.65
C ILE A 52 -16.73 -4.52 6.13
N SER A 53 -16.01 -4.66 5.01
CA SER A 53 -15.17 -3.58 4.47
C SER A 53 -15.96 -2.28 4.20
N PRO A 54 -17.10 -2.30 3.48
CA PRO A 54 -17.95 -1.10 3.31
C PRO A 54 -18.48 -0.54 4.62
N VAL A 55 -18.92 -1.41 5.55
CA VAL A 55 -19.53 -0.99 6.82
C VAL A 55 -18.55 -0.19 7.67
N VAL A 56 -17.33 -0.70 7.84
CA VAL A 56 -16.32 -0.03 8.69
C VAL A 56 -15.67 1.14 7.95
N HIS A 57 -15.28 0.95 6.68
CA HIS A 57 -14.50 1.98 5.98
C HIS A 57 -15.37 3.13 5.46
N ILE A 58 -16.55 2.86 4.91
CA ILE A 58 -17.46 3.90 4.42
C ILE A 58 -18.32 4.43 5.57
N GLY A 59 -18.86 3.52 6.39
CA GLY A 59 -19.79 3.88 7.47
C GLY A 59 -19.12 4.53 8.68
N ALA A 60 -18.04 3.94 9.21
CA ALA A 60 -17.39 4.47 10.40
C ALA A 60 -16.29 5.49 10.06
N ILE A 61 -15.32 5.11 9.22
CA ILE A 61 -14.11 5.91 9.00
C ILE A 61 -14.40 7.11 8.10
N ALA A 62 -14.91 6.90 6.88
CA ALA A 62 -15.12 7.98 5.91
C ALA A 62 -16.15 9.03 6.38
N ALA A 63 -17.25 8.61 7.02
CA ALA A 63 -18.23 9.53 7.60
C ALA A 63 -17.66 10.36 8.75
N SER A 64 -16.82 9.74 9.61
CA SER A 64 -16.14 10.45 10.69
C SER A 64 -15.14 11.47 10.15
N PHE A 65 -14.41 11.12 9.08
CA PHE A 65 -13.52 12.07 8.40
C PHE A 65 -14.29 13.21 7.71
N LEU A 66 -15.43 12.94 7.07
CA LEU A 66 -16.27 13.98 6.46
C LEU A 66 -16.75 14.98 7.52
N PHE A 67 -17.17 14.48 8.69
CA PHE A 67 -17.60 15.33 9.80
C PHE A 67 -16.46 16.21 10.32
N VAL A 68 -15.30 15.60 10.60
CA VAL A 68 -14.13 16.32 11.13
C VAL A 68 -13.64 17.38 10.14
N VAL A 69 -13.53 17.05 8.86
CA VAL A 69 -12.98 17.95 7.84
C VAL A 69 -13.94 19.08 7.49
N MET A 70 -15.26 18.87 7.58
CA MET A 70 -16.22 19.96 7.37
C MET A 70 -16.27 20.93 8.55
N MET A 71 -16.09 20.42 9.78
CA MET A 71 -16.03 21.26 10.98
C MET A 71 -14.71 22.04 11.06
N PHE A 72 -13.62 21.49 10.51
CA PHE A 72 -12.31 22.12 10.51
C PHE A 72 -12.13 23.08 9.32
N ASN A 73 -12.08 24.38 9.61
CA ASN A 73 -11.78 25.39 8.61
C ASN A 73 -10.27 25.48 8.34
N ILE A 74 -9.80 24.87 7.26
CA ILE A 74 -8.39 24.84 6.86
C ILE A 74 -8.09 26.03 5.94
N GLN A 75 -7.25 26.97 6.38
CA GLN A 75 -6.77 28.07 5.53
C GLN A 75 -5.55 27.61 4.74
N ILE A 76 -5.73 27.50 3.42
CA ILE A 76 -4.70 27.03 2.48
C ILE A 76 -3.78 28.21 2.14
N ALA A 77 -2.91 28.60 3.08
CA ALA A 77 -1.89 29.61 2.85
C ALA A 77 -0.56 28.91 2.49
N GLU A 78 -0.04 29.21 1.29
CA GLU A 78 1.38 29.07 0.91
C GLU A 78 2.06 27.68 0.87
N ILE A 79 1.31 26.59 0.75
CA ILE A 79 1.83 25.20 0.65
C ILE A 79 2.64 24.85 -0.63
N HIS A 80 2.83 25.76 -1.59
CA HIS A 80 3.36 25.39 -2.91
C HIS A 80 4.89 25.20 -2.95
N GLU A 81 5.64 25.92 -2.11
CA GLU A 81 7.10 25.81 -2.01
C GLU A 81 7.51 24.51 -1.30
N GLU A 82 6.72 24.07 -0.32
CA GLU A 82 7.03 22.91 0.52
C GLU A 82 6.73 21.60 -0.22
N VAL A 83 5.60 21.52 -0.91
CA VAL A 83 5.15 20.30 -1.62
C VAL A 83 6.16 19.85 -2.68
N LEU A 84 6.78 20.80 -3.40
CA LEU A 84 7.84 20.49 -4.37
C LEU A 84 9.11 19.92 -3.72
N ARG A 85 9.38 20.27 -2.46
CA ARG A 85 10.52 19.74 -1.70
C ARG A 85 10.24 18.34 -1.12
N TYR A 86 8.99 17.98 -0.84
CA TYR A 86 8.60 16.63 -0.38
C TYR A 86 8.39 15.60 -1.51
N LEU A 87 8.18 16.08 -2.75
CA LEU A 87 8.06 15.25 -3.95
C LEU A 87 9.28 14.32 -4.20
N PRO A 88 10.54 14.80 -4.16
CA PRO A 88 11.71 13.94 -4.33
C PRO A 88 11.89 12.95 -3.18
N VAL A 89 11.53 13.32 -1.95
CA VAL A 89 11.65 12.43 -0.78
C VAL A 89 10.67 11.26 -0.87
N SER A 90 9.40 11.55 -1.15
CA SER A 90 8.38 10.51 -1.36
C SER A 90 8.67 9.64 -2.58
N GLY A 91 9.22 10.22 -3.65
CA GLY A 91 9.69 9.47 -4.82
C GLY A 91 10.85 8.53 -4.50
N LEU A 92 11.83 8.97 -3.69
CA LEU A 92 12.96 8.14 -3.30
C LEU A 92 12.51 6.97 -2.40
N ILE A 93 11.66 7.23 -1.40
CA ILE A 93 11.07 6.17 -0.56
C ILE A 93 10.28 5.18 -1.42
N GLY A 94 9.45 5.67 -2.35
CA GLY A 94 8.67 4.81 -3.25
C GLY A 94 9.55 3.95 -4.15
N LEU A 95 10.65 4.50 -4.65
CA LEU A 95 11.60 3.79 -5.50
C LEU A 95 12.35 2.68 -4.74
N ILE A 96 12.75 2.95 -3.50
CA ILE A 96 13.40 1.96 -2.63
C ILE A 96 12.45 0.79 -2.36
N LEU A 97 11.20 1.07 -1.97
CA LEU A 97 10.20 0.03 -1.73
C LEU A 97 9.88 -0.78 -3.01
N TRP A 98 9.83 -0.10 -4.16
CA TRP A 98 9.61 -0.76 -5.45
C TRP A 98 10.77 -1.70 -5.81
N TRP A 99 12.01 -1.26 -5.55
CA TRP A 99 13.20 -2.09 -5.70
C TRP A 99 13.21 -3.29 -4.75
N GLU A 100 12.85 -3.10 -3.48
CA GLU A 100 12.74 -4.19 -2.50
C GLU A 100 11.71 -5.23 -2.95
N MET A 101 10.53 -4.82 -3.42
CA MET A 101 9.53 -5.76 -3.93
C MET A 101 10.04 -6.56 -5.13
N PHE A 102 10.77 -5.94 -6.06
CA PHE A 102 11.36 -6.64 -7.20
C PHE A 102 12.41 -7.67 -6.75
N PHE A 103 13.32 -7.27 -5.85
CA PHE A 103 14.37 -8.14 -5.31
C PHE A 103 13.81 -9.33 -4.52
N ILE A 104 12.76 -9.14 -3.72
CA ILE A 104 12.09 -10.20 -2.97
C ILE A 104 11.47 -11.23 -3.92
N LEU A 105 10.81 -10.78 -4.99
CA LEU A 105 10.17 -11.65 -5.99
C LEU A 105 11.21 -12.48 -6.76
N ASP A 106 12.35 -11.89 -7.12
CA ASP A 106 13.43 -12.62 -7.79
C ASP A 106 14.06 -13.69 -6.87
N ASN A 107 14.22 -13.37 -5.59
CA ASN A 107 14.85 -14.25 -4.61
C ASN A 107 13.99 -15.48 -4.26
N GLU A 108 12.65 -15.40 -4.27
CA GLU A 108 11.78 -16.57 -4.07
C GLU A 108 11.85 -17.60 -5.22
N THR A 109 12.37 -17.19 -6.39
CA THR A 109 12.53 -18.09 -7.55
C THR A 109 13.84 -18.91 -7.51
N ILE A 110 14.70 -18.67 -6.51
CA ILE A 110 15.95 -19.42 -6.29
C ILE A 110 15.89 -20.13 -4.94
N PRO A 111 15.26 -21.32 -4.83
CA PRO A 111 15.83 -22.32 -3.94
C PRO A 111 17.24 -22.61 -4.49
N LEU A 112 18.26 -22.62 -3.64
CA LEU A 112 19.68 -22.84 -3.95
C LEU A 112 20.53 -21.57 -4.10
N LEU A 113 20.83 -20.93 -2.97
CA LEU A 113 22.23 -20.89 -2.55
C LEU A 113 22.31 -20.85 -1.02
N PRO A 114 22.95 -21.85 -0.38
CA PRO A 114 23.38 -21.72 1.00
C PRO A 114 24.45 -20.62 1.05
N THR A 115 24.07 -19.43 1.46
CA THR A 115 25.01 -18.47 2.04
C THR A 115 25.39 -18.96 3.44
N HIS A 116 26.02 -20.14 3.52
CA HIS A 116 26.63 -20.64 4.75
C HIS A 116 28.14 -20.76 4.54
N GLY A 117 28.85 -19.96 5.32
CA GLY A 117 30.28 -19.77 5.25
C GLY A 117 31.13 -21.05 5.27
N ASN A 118 32.26 -20.90 4.62
CA ASN A 118 33.42 -21.78 4.55
C ASN A 118 34.08 -22.04 5.93
N THR A 119 33.36 -22.62 6.91
CA THR A 119 33.93 -22.81 8.26
C THR A 119 33.43 -24.03 9.02
N THR A 120 32.89 -25.05 8.35
CA THR A 120 32.46 -26.27 9.05
C THR A 120 33.12 -27.56 8.58
N SER A 121 33.78 -27.61 7.41
CA SER A 121 34.45 -28.87 6.97
C SER A 121 35.64 -29.27 7.86
N LEU A 122 36.22 -28.32 8.60
CA LEU A 122 37.33 -28.56 9.53
C LEU A 122 36.92 -29.24 10.85
N ILE A 123 35.65 -29.16 11.26
CA ILE A 123 35.19 -29.79 12.51
C ILE A 123 34.96 -31.30 12.34
N TYR A 124 34.56 -31.75 11.14
CA TYR A 124 34.27 -33.17 10.89
C TYR A 124 35.53 -34.02 10.66
N MET A 125 36.63 -33.43 10.16
CA MET A 125 37.92 -34.14 10.05
C MET A 125 38.60 -34.35 11.41
N VAL A 126 38.32 -33.52 12.41
CA VAL A 126 38.90 -33.65 13.76
C VAL A 126 38.21 -34.74 14.59
N HIS A 127 36.94 -35.07 14.31
CA HIS A 127 36.21 -36.09 15.09
C HIS A 127 36.33 -37.52 14.55
N ALA A 128 36.88 -37.71 13.34
CA ALA A 128 37.14 -39.03 12.75
C ALA A 128 38.54 -39.60 13.08
N GLY A 129 39.33 -38.87 13.89
CA GLY A 129 40.72 -39.22 14.23
C GLY A 129 40.93 -39.68 15.67
N LYS A 130 39.88 -40.11 16.41
CA LYS A 130 40.02 -40.68 17.76
C LYS A 130 39.31 -42.01 17.91
#